data_AF-A0A2I0GT15-F1
#
_entry.id   AF-A0A2I0GT15-F1
#
_cell.length_a   1.000
_cell.length_b   1.000
_cell.length_c   1.000
_cell.angle_alpha   90.00
_cell.angle_beta   90.00
_cell.angle_gamma   90.00
#
_symmetry.space_group_name_H-M   'P 1'
#
loop_
_entity.id
_entity.type
_entity.pdbx_description
1 polymer ?
#
loop_
_entity_poly.entity_id
_entity_poly.type
_entity_poly.pdbx_seq_one_letter_code
_entity_poly.pdbx_strand_id
1 'polypeptide(L)'
;GLEEGNREELEKMKEDAKGLIKAYQEDPLVKLELIDVVQQLGLHYHFEAEIQYAFDIIHKRGRQPLFSAFSSDLYATYTYDLDFSTAWIKYVFKCFMNKTGTFEEPLLEDVEGL
;
A
#
# COMPACT_ATOMS: atom_id res chain seq x y z
N GLY A 1 9.08 32.26 -18.10
CA GLY A 1 9.39 31.57 -19.37
C GLY A 1 8.78 30.17 -19.38
N LEU A 2 8.67 29.49 -20.54
CA LEU A 2 8.05 28.15 -20.64
C LEU A 2 8.59 27.14 -19.60
N GLU A 3 9.88 27.24 -19.24
CA GLU A 3 10.51 26.38 -18.23
C GLU A 3 10.05 26.66 -16.78
N GLU A 4 9.67 27.89 -16.45
CA GLU A 4 9.12 28.24 -15.14
C GLU A 4 7.69 27.71 -14.99
N GLY A 5 6.87 27.86 -16.04
CA GLY A 5 5.51 27.32 -16.07
C GLY A 5 5.48 25.80 -15.92
N ASN A 6 6.38 25.09 -16.61
CA ASN A 6 6.48 23.63 -16.50
C ASN A 6 6.92 23.16 -15.09
N ARG A 7 7.73 23.97 -14.39
CA ARG A 7 8.17 23.65 -13.03
C ARG A 7 7.03 23.84 -12.02
N GLU A 8 6.26 24.90 -12.15
CA GLU A 8 5.11 25.17 -11.29
C GLU A 8 4.04 24.09 -11.43
N GLU A 9 3.77 23.64 -12.66
CA GLU A 9 2.82 22.56 -12.93
C GLU A 9 3.30 21.22 -12.35
N LEU A 10 4.60 20.92 -12.47
CA LEU A 10 5.20 19.72 -11.88
C LEU A 10 5.09 19.71 -10.34
N GLU A 11 5.40 20.82 -9.68
CA GLU A 11 5.28 20.90 -8.22
C GLU A 11 3.83 20.77 -7.76
N LYS A 12 2.88 21.34 -8.51
CA LYS A 12 1.45 21.17 -8.23
C LYS A 12 1.03 19.70 -8.34
N MET A 13 1.40 19.02 -9.42
CA MET A 13 1.10 17.59 -9.59
C MET A 13 1.71 16.74 -8.48
N LYS A 14 2.92 17.09 -8.02
CA LYS A 14 3.56 16.41 -6.90
C LYS A 14 2.80 16.61 -5.59
N GLU A 15 2.30 17.81 -5.32
CA GLU A 15 1.51 18.09 -4.13
C GLU A 15 0.16 17.39 -4.15
N ASP A 16 -0.51 17.36 -5.30
CA ASP A 16 -1.75 16.62 -5.50
C ASP A 16 -1.54 15.12 -5.22
N ALA A 17 -0.44 14.53 -5.74
CA ALA A 17 -0.09 13.13 -5.48
C ALA A 17 0.16 12.86 -3.97
N LYS A 18 0.88 13.74 -3.26
CA LYS A 18 1.04 13.61 -1.79
C LYS A 18 -0.30 13.64 -1.07
N GLY A 19 -1.20 14.54 -1.50
CA GLY A 19 -2.55 14.65 -0.96
C GLY A 19 -3.33 13.35 -1.09
N LEU A 20 -3.30 12.72 -2.28
CA LEU A 20 -3.96 11.45 -2.54
C LEU A 20 -3.39 10.31 -1.70
N ILE A 21 -2.06 10.23 -1.55
CA ILE A 21 -1.41 9.19 -0.72
C ILE A 21 -1.78 9.37 0.75
N LYS A 22 -1.81 10.60 1.27
CA LYS A 22 -2.16 10.89 2.68
C LYS A 22 -3.65 10.89 3.00
N ALA A 23 -4.51 11.04 2.00
CA ALA A 23 -5.96 11.15 2.19
C ALA A 23 -6.51 9.94 2.96
N TYR A 24 -7.49 10.17 3.82
CA TYR A 24 -8.24 9.09 4.44
C TYR A 24 -8.91 8.26 3.34
N GLN A 25 -8.69 6.96 3.36
CA GLN A 25 -9.37 6.00 2.51
C GLN A 25 -9.98 4.93 3.42
N GLU A 26 -11.25 4.60 3.25
CA GLU A 26 -11.94 3.60 4.08
C GLU A 26 -11.44 2.20 3.75
N ASP A 27 -11.34 1.88 2.46
CA ASP A 27 -10.82 0.60 1.97
C ASP A 27 -9.28 0.59 1.89
N PRO A 28 -8.59 -0.22 2.73
CA PRO A 28 -7.15 -0.30 2.69
C PRO A 28 -6.61 -0.77 1.32
N LEU A 29 -7.36 -1.55 0.52
CA LEU A 29 -6.91 -2.01 -0.79
C LEU A 29 -6.71 -0.85 -1.74
N VAL A 30 -7.71 0.03 -1.90
CA VAL A 30 -7.59 1.23 -2.75
C VAL A 30 -6.35 2.06 -2.42
N LYS A 31 -5.97 2.13 -1.13
CA LYS A 31 -4.73 2.81 -0.72
C LYS A 31 -3.48 2.05 -1.17
N LEU A 32 -3.48 0.73 -1.07
CA LEU A 32 -2.40 -0.13 -1.53
C LEU A 32 -2.24 -0.12 -3.05
N GLU A 33 -3.33 -0.09 -3.83
CA GLU A 33 -3.28 0.04 -5.29
C GLU A 33 -2.63 1.35 -5.71
N LEU A 34 -2.98 2.46 -5.04
CA LEU A 34 -2.37 3.76 -5.29
C LEU A 34 -0.85 3.73 -5.03
N ILE A 35 -0.42 3.07 -3.96
CA ILE A 35 1.01 2.92 -3.64
C ILE A 35 1.71 2.06 -4.69
N ASP A 36 1.07 1.00 -5.17
CA ASP A 36 1.61 0.14 -6.22
C ASP A 36 1.82 0.91 -7.53
N VAL A 37 0.83 1.70 -7.97
CA VAL A 37 0.95 2.57 -9.15
C VAL A 37 2.11 3.55 -9.01
N VAL A 38 2.28 4.18 -7.84
CA VAL A 38 3.42 5.10 -7.58
C VAL A 38 4.77 4.38 -7.73
N GLN A 39 4.85 3.12 -7.33
CA GLN A 39 6.07 2.31 -7.46
C GLN A 39 6.32 1.85 -8.89
N GLN A 40 5.29 1.38 -9.60
CA GLN A 40 5.37 0.98 -11.00
C GLN A 40 5.81 2.14 -11.90
N LEU A 41 5.42 3.37 -11.55
CA LEU A 41 5.88 4.60 -12.21
C LEU A 41 7.32 5.00 -11.83
N GLY A 42 7.98 4.26 -10.93
CA GLY A 42 9.31 4.56 -10.45
C GLY A 42 9.39 5.78 -9.52
N LEU A 43 8.25 6.28 -9.03
CA LEU A 43 8.16 7.53 -8.27
C LEU A 43 8.28 7.34 -6.75
N HIS A 44 8.48 6.11 -6.27
CA HIS A 44 8.45 5.78 -4.84
C HIS A 44 9.35 6.70 -3.98
N TYR A 45 10.55 7.01 -4.47
CA TYR A 45 11.55 7.81 -3.76
C TYR A 45 11.11 9.26 -3.53
N HIS A 46 10.10 9.74 -4.27
CA HIS A 46 9.52 11.06 -4.06
C HIS A 46 8.47 11.11 -2.94
N PHE A 47 7.98 9.97 -2.49
CA PHE A 47 6.83 9.85 -1.59
C PHE A 47 7.06 8.89 -0.41
N GLU A 48 8.31 8.56 -0.06
CA GLU A 48 8.62 7.57 0.98
C GLU A 48 7.93 7.86 2.32
N ALA A 49 7.92 9.13 2.74
CA ALA A 49 7.30 9.55 3.99
C ALA A 49 5.76 9.42 3.95
N GLU A 50 5.15 9.81 2.84
CA GLU A 50 3.70 9.68 2.60
C GLU A 50 3.27 8.22 2.58
N ILE A 51 4.04 7.37 1.91
CA ILE A 51 3.80 5.93 1.81
C ILE A 51 3.95 5.27 3.18
N GLN A 52 5.01 5.58 3.93
CA GLN A 52 5.19 5.07 5.29
C GLN A 52 4.05 5.51 6.21
N TYR A 53 3.61 6.76 6.10
CA TYR A 53 2.45 7.26 6.84
C TYR A 53 1.17 6.48 6.50
N ALA A 54 0.91 6.24 5.21
CA ALA A 54 -0.24 5.45 4.77
C ALA A 54 -0.20 4.02 5.37
N PHE A 55 0.96 3.38 5.35
CA PHE A 55 1.16 2.08 5.99
C PHE A 55 0.94 2.10 7.50
N ASP A 56 1.37 3.14 8.21
CA ASP A 56 1.14 3.27 9.64
C ASP A 56 -0.35 3.43 9.97
N ILE A 57 -1.10 4.17 9.15
CA ILE A 57 -2.55 4.33 9.30
C ILE A 57 -3.27 3.01 9.08
N ILE A 58 -2.93 2.28 8.01
CA ILE A 58 -3.50 0.95 7.75
C ILE A 58 -3.21 0.01 8.93
N HIS A 59 -1.98 0.02 9.45
CA HIS A 59 -1.59 -0.85 10.57
C HIS A 59 -2.35 -0.51 11.86
N LYS A 60 -2.51 0.78 12.16
CA LYS A 60 -3.26 1.26 13.35
C LYS A 60 -4.73 0.89 13.33
N ARG A 61 -5.34 0.71 12.15
CA ARG A 61 -6.72 0.22 12.02
C ARG A 61 -6.88 -1.26 12.35
N GLY A 62 -5.78 -1.97 12.53
CA GLY A 62 -5.75 -3.38 12.87
C GLY A 62 -5.93 -4.31 11.67
N ARG A 63 -5.94 -5.62 11.95
CA ARG A 63 -5.95 -6.67 10.91
C ARG A 63 -7.31 -6.89 10.26
N GLN A 64 -8.41 -6.53 10.92
CA GLN A 64 -9.75 -6.86 10.43
C GLN A 64 -10.12 -6.17 9.11
N PRO A 65 -9.87 -4.86 8.91
CA PRO A 65 -10.16 -4.23 7.63
C PRO A 65 -9.38 -4.87 6.48
N LEU A 66 -8.10 -5.20 6.70
CA LEU A 66 -7.27 -5.90 5.71
C LEU A 66 -7.77 -7.32 5.46
N PHE A 67 -8.05 -8.10 6.50
CA PHE A 67 -8.56 -9.47 6.36
C PHE A 67 -9.92 -9.51 5.65
N SER A 68 -10.80 -8.54 5.92
CA SER A 68 -12.08 -8.42 5.22
C SER A 68 -11.87 -8.07 3.74
N ALA A 69 -10.96 -7.15 3.43
CA ALA A 69 -10.60 -6.79 2.06
C ALA A 69 -9.96 -7.98 1.31
N PHE A 70 -9.04 -8.69 1.95
CA PHE A 70 -8.40 -9.85 1.33
C PHE A 70 -9.34 -11.05 1.24
N SER A 71 -10.20 -11.32 2.22
CA SER A 71 -11.14 -12.45 2.11
C SER A 71 -12.20 -12.25 1.02
N SER A 72 -12.53 -11.01 0.65
CA SER A 72 -13.36 -10.73 -0.52
C SER A 72 -12.58 -10.80 -1.84
N ASP A 73 -11.31 -10.39 -1.85
CA ASP A 73 -10.58 -10.11 -3.10
C ASP A 73 -9.43 -11.09 -3.42
N LEU A 74 -8.92 -11.86 -2.45
CA LEU A 74 -7.78 -12.79 -2.63
C LEU A 74 -8.06 -13.84 -3.73
N TYR A 75 -9.33 -14.21 -3.94
CA TYR A 75 -9.74 -15.09 -5.01
C TYR A 75 -9.71 -14.43 -6.40
N ALA A 76 -9.86 -13.11 -6.48
CA ALA A 76 -9.81 -12.33 -7.72
C ALA A 76 -8.37 -11.90 -8.07
N THR A 77 -7.55 -11.57 -7.07
CA THR A 77 -6.20 -11.03 -7.27
C THR A 77 -5.18 -12.09 -7.69
N TYR A 78 -5.32 -13.35 -7.27
CA TYR A 78 -4.38 -14.43 -7.65
C TYR A 78 -4.39 -14.74 -9.15
N THR A 79 -5.49 -14.41 -9.86
CA THR A 79 -5.69 -14.82 -11.26
C THR A 79 -5.19 -13.83 -12.31
N TYR A 80 -4.84 -12.59 -11.98
CA TYR A 80 -4.68 -11.57 -13.06
C TYR A 80 -3.37 -10.78 -13.15
N ASP A 81 -2.57 -10.54 -12.10
CA ASP A 81 -1.30 -9.79 -12.30
C ASP A 81 -0.24 -10.06 -11.23
N LEU A 82 0.82 -10.80 -11.61
CA LEU A 82 2.01 -11.02 -10.79
C LEU A 82 2.84 -9.73 -10.60
N ASP A 83 2.69 -8.77 -11.52
CA ASP A 83 3.40 -7.49 -11.55
C ASP A 83 2.88 -6.48 -10.51
N PHE A 84 1.72 -6.75 -9.91
CA PHE A 84 1.08 -5.89 -8.91
C PHE A 84 1.78 -5.91 -7.52
N SER A 85 2.83 -6.71 -7.30
CA SER A 85 2.88 -7.48 -6.05
C SER A 85 4.13 -7.44 -5.18
N THR A 86 5.00 -6.43 -5.22
CA THR A 86 6.18 -6.47 -4.31
C THR A 86 6.03 -5.67 -3.01
N ALA A 87 5.43 -4.48 -3.01
CA ALA A 87 5.35 -3.71 -1.77
C ALA A 87 4.14 -4.03 -0.90
N TRP A 88 2.96 -4.23 -1.49
CA TRP A 88 1.79 -4.58 -0.69
C TRP A 88 1.89 -6.01 -0.15
N ILE A 89 2.42 -6.99 -0.92
CA ILE A 89 2.71 -8.32 -0.39
C ILE A 89 3.70 -8.22 0.78
N LYS A 90 4.82 -7.49 0.63
CA LYS A 90 5.76 -7.29 1.75
C LYS A 90 5.09 -6.64 2.96
N TYR A 91 4.17 -5.70 2.76
CA TYR A 91 3.44 -5.04 3.84
C TYR A 91 2.41 -5.96 4.51
N VAL A 92 1.64 -6.72 3.74
CA VAL A 92 0.69 -7.71 4.24
C VAL A 92 1.44 -8.74 5.08
N PHE A 93 2.51 -9.31 4.55
CA PHE A 93 3.40 -10.20 5.29
C PHE A 93 3.93 -9.54 6.57
N LYS A 94 4.32 -8.25 6.52
CA LYS A 94 4.77 -7.49 7.70
C LYS A 94 3.68 -7.30 8.76
N CYS A 95 2.42 -7.15 8.37
CA CYS A 95 1.30 -7.08 9.31
C CYS A 95 1.03 -8.42 10.04
N PHE A 96 1.54 -9.52 9.49
CA PHE A 96 1.45 -10.87 10.06
C PHE A 96 2.73 -11.28 10.82
N MET A 97 3.76 -10.43 10.81
CA MET A 97 4.99 -10.66 11.57
C MET A 97 4.92 -10.01 12.96
N ASN A 98 5.40 -10.74 13.96
CA ASN A 98 5.66 -10.23 15.29
C ASN A 98 6.84 -9.23 15.29
N LYS A 99 7.11 -8.62 16.45
CA LYS A 99 8.20 -7.64 16.61
C LYS A 99 9.61 -8.18 16.32
N THR A 100 9.77 -9.51 16.27
CA THR A 100 11.04 -10.17 15.94
C THR A 100 11.18 -10.51 14.46
N GLY A 101 10.18 -10.19 13.63
CA GLY A 101 10.19 -10.50 12.19
C GLY A 101 9.88 -11.96 11.87
N THR A 102 9.29 -12.70 12.81
CA THR A 102 8.73 -14.03 12.56
C THR A 102 7.21 -13.94 12.55
N PHE A 103 6.51 -14.85 11.85
CA PHE A 103 5.06 -14.87 11.89
C PHE A 103 4.55 -15.00 13.34
N GLU A 104 3.45 -14.31 13.66
CA GLU A 104 2.79 -14.54 14.95
C GLU A 104 2.33 -16.00 15.04
N GLU A 105 2.64 -16.69 16.16
CA GLU A 105 2.37 -18.13 16.37
C GLU A 105 0.93 -18.61 16.06
N PRO A 106 -0.16 -17.80 16.16
CA PRO A 106 -1.51 -18.24 15.75
C PRO A 106 -1.67 -18.47 14.24
N LEU A 107 -0.77 -17.97 13.38
CA LEU A 107 -0.85 -18.13 11.92
C LEU A 107 -0.46 -19.53 11.44
N LEU A 108 0.17 -20.35 12.29
CA LEU A 108 0.50 -21.74 11.96
C LEU A 108 -0.74 -22.66 11.94
N GLU A 109 -1.84 -22.23 12.55
CA GLU A 109 -3.08 -23.02 12.62
C GLU A 109 -4.06 -22.73 11.46
N ASP A 110 -3.92 -21.59 10.76
CA ASP A 110 -4.81 -21.16 9.68
C ASP A 110 -4.13 -21.26 8.30
N VAL A 111 -3.71 -22.48 7.96
CA VAL A 111 -3.05 -22.82 6.68
C VAL A 111 -3.98 -22.78 5.47
N GLU A 112 -5.29 -22.65 5.65
CA GLU A 112 -6.25 -22.53 4.53
C GLU A 112 -6.39 -21.09 4.02
N GLY A 113 -5.99 -20.09 4.81
CA GLY A 113 -6.02 -18.66 4.44
C GLY A 113 -4.69 -18.07 3.97
N LEU A 114 -3.65 -18.90 3.79
CA LEU A 114 -2.26 -18.50 3.49
C LEU A 114 -1.86 -18.77 2.03
#